data_AF-A0A7S1GBZ2-F1
#
_entry.id   AF-A0A7S1GBZ2-F1
#
_cell.length_a   1.000
_cell.length_b   1.000
_cell.length_c   1.000
_cell.angle_alpha   90.00
_cell.angle_beta   90.00
_cell.angle_gamma   90.00
#
_symmetry.space_group_name_H-M   'P 1'
#
loop_
_entity.id
_entity.type
_entity.pdbx_description
1 polymer ?
#
loop_
_entity_poly.entity_id
_entity_poly.type
_entity_poly.pdbx_seq_one_letter_code
_entity_poly.pdbx_strand_id
1 'polypeptide(L)'
;AGDLHAAVDKIRGYNQLLDEYSLHQFIIRRGKVLDTTPEFHSFKRTNASAWGPITLVISALERLLSDYGVPTAYIDGQAVAKLASDEVAAARPTHAQLVACIANID
;
A
#
# COMPACT_ATOMS: atom_id res chain seq x y z
N ALA A 1 -12.84 -29.38 16.99
CA ALA A 1 -13.16 -28.77 15.68
C ALA A 1 -13.82 -27.39 15.80
N GLY A 2 -14.59 -27.08 16.86
CA GLY A 2 -15.28 -25.79 17.03
C GLY A 2 -14.37 -24.55 17.23
N ASP A 3 -13.27 -24.69 17.98
CA ASP A 3 -12.39 -23.54 18.29
C ASP A 3 -11.65 -22.97 17.09
N LEU A 4 -11.25 -23.83 16.14
CA LEU A 4 -10.56 -23.39 14.92
C LEU A 4 -11.50 -22.58 14.01
N HIS A 5 -12.78 -22.98 13.92
CA HIS A 5 -13.76 -22.29 13.08
C HIS A 5 -14.07 -20.89 13.63
N ALA A 6 -14.28 -20.78 14.95
CA ALA A 6 -14.51 -19.50 15.61
C ALA A 6 -13.31 -18.54 15.50
N ALA A 7 -12.08 -19.06 15.58
CA ALA A 7 -10.88 -18.28 15.37
C ALA A 7 -10.78 -17.74 13.92
N VAL A 8 -11.11 -18.57 12.93
CA VAL A 8 -11.11 -18.19 11.51
C VAL A 8 -12.15 -17.10 11.23
N ASP A 9 -13.35 -17.21 11.79
CA ASP A 9 -14.41 -16.22 11.56
C ASP A 9 -14.07 -14.87 12.22
N LYS A 10 -13.42 -14.89 13.39
CA LYS A 10 -12.92 -13.67 14.03
C LYS A 10 -11.84 -12.96 13.19
N ILE A 11 -10.93 -13.73 12.58
CA ILE A 11 -9.90 -13.21 11.68
C ILE A 11 -10.54 -12.62 10.41
N ARG A 12 -11.55 -13.29 9.84
CA ARG A 12 -12.30 -12.79 8.68
C ARG A 12 -13.00 -11.47 8.99
N GLY A 13 -13.71 -11.39 10.13
CA GLY A 13 -14.36 -10.16 10.57
C GLY A 13 -13.37 -9.02 10.81
N TYR A 14 -12.20 -9.32 11.40
CA TYR A 14 -11.13 -8.33 11.58
C TYR A 14 -10.60 -7.77 10.26
N ASN A 15 -10.35 -8.63 9.27
CA ASN A 15 -9.92 -8.19 7.94
C ASN A 15 -10.98 -7.32 7.24
N GLN A 16 -12.27 -7.61 7.45
CA GLN A 16 -13.36 -6.84 6.89
C GLN A 16 -13.47 -5.44 7.51
N LEU A 17 -13.24 -5.33 8.82
CA LEU A 17 -13.17 -4.04 9.52
C LEU A 17 -11.93 -3.23 9.09
N LEU A 18 -10.78 -3.88 8.89
CA LEU A 18 -9.61 -3.22 8.33
C LEU A 18 -9.90 -2.70 6.92
N ASP A 19 -10.55 -3.48 6.07
CA ASP A 19 -10.93 -3.05 4.72
C ASP A 19 -11.86 -1.82 4.74
N GLU A 20 -12.82 -1.78 5.67
CA GLU A 20 -13.85 -0.74 5.78
C GLU A 20 -13.32 0.58 6.38
N TYR A 21 -12.44 0.51 7.37
CA TYR A 21 -12.04 1.67 8.17
C TYR A 21 -10.57 2.10 8.01
N SER A 22 -9.72 1.28 7.40
CA SER A 22 -8.29 1.60 7.36
C SER A 22 -7.96 2.58 6.24
N LEU A 23 -7.12 3.56 6.55
CA LEU A 23 -6.49 4.46 5.58
C LEU A 23 -5.45 3.73 4.70
N HIS A 24 -5.27 2.41 4.94
CA HIS A 24 -4.41 1.47 4.21
C HIS A 24 -2.99 1.98 4.00
N GLN A 25 -2.30 2.30 5.10
CA GLN A 25 -0.87 2.55 5.03
C GLN A 25 -0.09 1.23 4.87
N PHE A 26 0.96 1.25 4.06
CA PHE A 26 1.89 0.13 3.94
C PHE A 26 3.34 0.62 4.02
N ILE A 27 4.27 -0.30 4.22
CA ILE A 27 5.65 0.04 4.53
C ILE A 27 6.54 -0.28 3.34
N ILE A 28 7.43 0.66 2.98
CA ILE A 28 8.61 0.39 2.16
C ILE A 28 9.84 0.48 3.07
N ARG A 29 10.59 -0.62 3.15
CA ARG A 29 11.79 -0.74 3.99
C ARG A 29 12.98 -1.07 3.12
N ARG A 30 14.05 -0.27 3.22
CA ARG A 30 15.27 -0.42 2.40
C ARG A 30 14.96 -0.57 0.91
N GLY A 31 14.06 0.28 0.41
CA GLY A 31 13.68 0.30 -1.01
C GLY A 31 12.76 -0.85 -1.46
N LYS A 32 12.24 -1.68 -0.54
CA LYS A 32 11.32 -2.77 -0.88
C LYS A 32 10.03 -2.72 -0.07
N VAL A 33 8.91 -2.91 -0.75
CA VAL A 33 7.59 -3.00 -0.11
C VAL A 33 7.52 -4.23 0.79
N LEU A 34 6.92 -4.08 1.96
CA LEU A 34 6.61 -5.20 2.87
C LEU A 34 5.25 -5.78 2.51
N ASP A 35 5.25 -6.65 1.50
CA ASP A 35 4.05 -7.24 0.90
C ASP A 35 3.44 -8.40 1.70
N THR A 36 4.06 -8.81 2.80
CA THR A 36 3.61 -9.88 3.71
C THR A 36 2.72 -9.36 4.85
N THR A 37 2.48 -8.05 4.91
CA THR A 37 1.71 -7.42 5.97
C THR A 37 0.20 -7.55 5.72
N PRO A 38 -0.64 -7.74 6.76
CA PRO A 38 -2.09 -7.73 6.62
C PRO A 38 -2.62 -6.45 5.96
N GLU A 39 -2.00 -5.31 6.26
CA GLU A 39 -2.34 -3.99 5.71
C GLU A 39 -2.11 -3.94 4.19
N PHE A 40 -0.96 -4.46 3.71
CA PHE A 40 -0.70 -4.52 2.27
C PHE A 40 -1.64 -5.49 1.55
N HIS A 41 -1.95 -6.63 2.17
CA HIS A 41 -2.93 -7.58 1.61
C HIS A 41 -4.34 -6.98 1.54
N SER A 42 -4.73 -6.22 2.56
CA SER A 42 -5.99 -5.47 2.61
C SER A 42 -6.02 -4.41 1.51
N PHE A 43 -4.98 -3.57 1.41
CA PHE A 43 -4.82 -2.57 0.36
C PHE A 43 -4.94 -3.15 -1.05
N LYS A 44 -4.27 -4.29 -1.29
CA LYS A 44 -4.33 -5.01 -2.58
C LYS A 44 -5.73 -5.53 -2.89
N ARG A 45 -6.43 -6.07 -1.89
CA ARG A 45 -7.78 -6.61 -2.06
C ARG A 45 -8.80 -5.51 -2.35
N THR A 46 -8.74 -4.40 -1.62
CA THR A 46 -9.66 -3.27 -1.78
C THR A 46 -9.44 -2.52 -3.09
N ASN A 47 -8.25 -2.58 -3.67
CA ASN A 47 -7.90 -1.92 -4.93
C ASN A 47 -7.65 -2.90 -6.10
N ALA A 48 -8.23 -4.10 -6.07
CA ALA A 48 -7.95 -5.16 -7.04
C ALA A 48 -8.21 -4.73 -8.50
N SER A 49 -9.22 -3.90 -8.75
CA SER A 49 -9.57 -3.39 -10.10
C SER A 49 -8.53 -2.42 -10.68
N ALA A 50 -7.79 -1.70 -9.82
CA ALA A 50 -6.77 -0.72 -10.20
C ALA A 50 -5.35 -1.20 -9.88
N TRP A 51 -5.17 -2.50 -9.60
CA TRP A 51 -3.90 -3.02 -9.09
C TRP A 51 -2.73 -2.84 -10.07
N GLY A 52 -2.97 -2.95 -11.38
CA GLY A 52 -1.95 -2.74 -12.40
C GLY A 52 -1.26 -1.37 -12.29
N PRO A 53 -1.99 -0.25 -12.47
CA PRO A 53 -1.45 1.09 -12.26
C PRO A 53 -0.84 1.32 -10.86
N ILE A 54 -1.43 0.76 -9.81
CA ILE A 54 -0.88 0.83 -8.44
C ILE A 54 0.53 0.23 -8.36
N THR A 55 0.78 -0.92 -9.01
CA THR A 55 2.11 -1.53 -9.00
C THR A 55 3.17 -0.67 -9.68
N LEU A 56 2.80 0.17 -10.66
CA LEU A 56 3.72 1.13 -11.28
C LEU A 56 4.13 2.22 -10.29
N VAL A 57 3.16 2.77 -9.55
CA VAL A 57 3.42 3.77 -8.51
C VAL A 57 4.28 3.18 -7.39
N ILE A 58 3.98 1.97 -6.92
CA ILE A 58 4.79 1.28 -5.90
C ILE A 58 6.23 1.07 -6.40
N SER A 59 6.41 0.64 -7.65
CA SER A 59 7.74 0.43 -8.23
C SER A 59 8.54 1.74 -8.32
N ALA A 60 7.87 2.85 -8.65
CA ALA A 60 8.48 4.17 -8.65
C ALA A 60 8.86 4.66 -7.25
N LEU A 61 8.03 4.39 -6.24
CA LEU A 61 8.33 4.67 -4.82
C LEU A 61 9.53 3.83 -4.33
N GLU A 62 9.56 2.53 -4.62
CA GLU A 62 10.68 1.65 -4.29
C GLU A 62 12.00 2.18 -4.86
N ARG A 63 11.98 2.60 -6.13
CA ARG A 63 13.15 3.19 -6.79
C ARG A 63 13.56 4.50 -6.13
N LEU A 64 12.63 5.44 -5.94
CA LEU A 64 12.89 6.72 -5.28
C LEU A 64 13.52 6.51 -3.90
N LEU A 65 12.93 5.68 -3.06
CA LEU A 65 13.41 5.43 -1.70
C LEU A 65 14.75 4.69 -1.69
N SER A 66 15.02 3.84 -2.69
CA SER A 66 16.34 3.20 -2.88
C SER A 66 17.40 4.23 -3.26
N ASP A 67 17.12 5.10 -4.22
CA ASP A 67 18.04 6.11 -4.73
C ASP A 67 18.47 7.11 -3.63
N TYR A 68 17.56 7.43 -2.71
CA TYR A 68 17.83 8.31 -1.56
C TYR A 68 18.27 7.55 -0.29
N GLY A 69 18.40 6.22 -0.33
CA GLY A 69 18.86 5.43 0.82
C GLY A 69 17.92 5.48 2.04
N VAL A 70 16.62 5.67 1.83
CA VAL A 70 15.64 5.80 2.91
C VAL A 70 15.47 4.46 3.65
N PRO A 71 15.76 4.38 4.96
CA PRO A 71 15.69 3.11 5.68
C PRO A 71 14.27 2.54 5.80
N THR A 72 13.29 3.40 6.05
CA THR A 72 11.88 3.02 6.24
C THR A 72 10.98 4.21 5.91
N ALA A 73 9.96 3.98 5.10
CA ALA A 73 8.91 4.94 4.77
C ALA A 73 7.53 4.29 4.97
N TYR A 74 6.62 5.04 5.55
CA TYR A 74 5.20 4.71 5.62
C TYR A 74 4.51 5.38 4.44
N ILE A 75 3.81 4.59 3.65
CA ILE A 75 3.18 5.03 2.41
C ILE A 75 1.68 5.15 2.64
N ASP A 76 1.11 6.29 2.25
CA ASP A 76 -0.34 6.50 2.22
C ASP A 76 -0.94 5.76 1.01
N GLY A 77 -1.65 4.66 1.28
CA GLY A 77 -2.28 3.87 0.22
C GLY A 77 -3.38 4.61 -0.52
N GLN A 78 -4.08 5.56 0.11
CA GLN A 78 -5.09 6.37 -0.58
C GLN A 78 -4.44 7.33 -1.57
N ALA A 79 -3.33 7.97 -1.18
CA ALA A 79 -2.56 8.81 -2.08
C ALA A 79 -2.03 8.01 -3.28
N VAL A 80 -1.53 6.79 -3.04
CA VAL A 80 -1.10 5.86 -4.10
C VAL A 80 -2.25 5.50 -5.03
N ALA A 81 -3.41 5.08 -4.49
CA ALA A 81 -4.57 4.71 -5.30
C ALA A 81 -5.10 5.90 -6.11
N LYS A 82 -5.10 7.10 -5.54
CA LYS A 82 -5.49 8.33 -6.24
C LYS A 82 -4.53 8.64 -7.38
N LEU A 83 -3.22 8.56 -7.16
CA LEU A 83 -2.23 8.76 -8.21
C LEU A 83 -2.36 7.70 -9.30
N ALA A 84 -2.69 6.47 -8.93
CA ALA A 84 -2.89 5.35 -9.85
C ALA A 84 -4.18 5.43 -10.68
N SER A 85 -5.13 6.31 -10.32
CA SER A 85 -6.38 6.49 -11.08
C SER A 85 -6.19 7.17 -12.45
N ASP A 86 -5.04 7.82 -12.65
CA ASP A 86 -4.60 8.36 -13.94
C ASP A 86 -3.46 7.49 -14.47
N GLU A 87 -3.71 6.76 -15.55
CA GLU A 87 -2.73 5.83 -16.14
C GLU A 87 -1.44 6.52 -16.59
N VAL A 88 -1.52 7.76 -17.07
CA VAL A 88 -0.35 8.52 -17.53
C VAL A 88 0.48 8.94 -16.33
N ALA A 89 -0.17 9.43 -15.28
CA ALA A 89 0.48 9.80 -14.03
C ALA A 89 1.09 8.57 -13.32
N ALA A 90 0.41 7.43 -13.33
CA ALA A 90 0.89 6.18 -12.76
C ALA A 90 2.12 5.63 -13.50
N ALA A 91 2.14 5.74 -14.83
CA ALA A 91 3.25 5.26 -15.65
C ALA A 91 4.51 6.15 -15.53
N ARG A 92 4.34 7.45 -15.29
CA ARG A 92 5.43 8.43 -15.17
C ARG A 92 5.17 9.44 -14.05
N PRO A 93 5.18 9.00 -12.78
CA PRO A 93 4.94 9.89 -11.66
C PRO A 93 6.14 10.82 -11.46
N THR A 94 5.85 12.09 -11.17
CA THR A 94 6.87 13.07 -10.79
C THR A 94 7.35 12.82 -9.36
N HIS A 95 8.54 13.31 -9.01
CA HIS A 95 9.04 13.24 -7.63
C HIS A 95 8.06 13.84 -6.62
N ALA A 96 7.44 14.98 -6.94
CA ALA A 96 6.47 15.64 -6.05
C ALA A 96 5.24 14.76 -5.79
N GLN A 97 4.73 14.07 -6.82
CA GLN A 97 3.61 13.13 -6.67
C GLN A 97 3.98 11.90 -5.82
N LEU A 98 5.19 11.37 -6.00
CA LEU A 98 5.70 10.26 -5.19
C LEU A 98 5.90 10.67 -3.72
N VAL A 99 6.52 11.83 -3.50
CA VAL A 99 6.71 12.43 -2.17
C VAL A 99 5.37 12.64 -1.47
N ALA A 100 4.34 13.11 -2.17
CA ALA A 100 3.01 13.27 -1.62
C ALA A 100 2.33 11.95 -1.19
N CYS A 101 2.87 10.79 -1.58
CA CYS A 101 2.41 9.48 -1.11
C CYS A 101 3.11 9.01 0.18
N ILE A 102 4.11 9.74 0.68
CA ILE A 102 4.85 9.37 1.90
C ILE A 102 4.18 10.01 3.11
N ALA A 103 3.68 9.18 4.02
CA ALA A 103 2.92 9.63 5.20
C ALA A 103 3.80 10.23 6.31
N ASN A 104 5.10 9.93 6.32
CA ASN A 104 6.04 10.30 7.39
C ASN A 104 7.21 11.17 6.90
N ILE A 105 6.92 12.16 6.06
CA ILE A 105 7.96 13.00 5.41
C ILE A 105 8.47 14.17 6.27
N ASP A 106 8.07 14.27 7.54
CA ASP A 106 8.55 15.32 8.46
C ASP A 106 10.04 15.20 8.81
#